data_AF-A0A973RG07-F1
#
_entry.id   AF-A0A973RG07-F1
#
_cell.length_a   1.000
_cell.length_b   1.000
_cell.length_c   1.000
_cell.angle_alpha   90.00
_cell.angle_beta   90.00
_cell.angle_gamma   90.00
#
_symmetry.space_group_name_H-M   'P 1'
#
loop_
_entity.id
_entity.type
_entity.pdbx_description
1 polymer ?
#
loop_
_entity_poly.entity_id
_entity_poly.type
_entity_poly.pdbx_seq_one_letter_code
_entity_poly.pdbx_strand_id
1 'polypeptide(L)'
;MDLLLDAIGWIGAALLLAGYALVSSARLSGDGVPYQLVNLFGASGLMVNSAYNAAWPSAGLNLVWAAIGVVALVKLTRLGVAK
;
A
#
# COMPACT_ATOMS: atom_id res chain seq x y z
N MET A 1 -7.58 6.89 -22.25
CA MET A 1 -7.01 6.33 -21.00
C MET A 1 -5.52 6.54 -21.05
N ASP A 2 -4.91 7.04 -19.98
CA ASP A 2 -3.47 7.23 -19.93
C ASP A 2 -2.84 5.88 -19.55
N LEU A 3 -2.15 5.25 -20.49
CA LEU A 3 -1.53 3.93 -20.32
C LEU A 3 -0.63 3.88 -19.09
N LEU A 4 0.02 5.00 -18.75
CA LEU A 4 0.87 5.10 -17.58
C LEU A 4 0.06 4.98 -16.28
N LEU A 5 -1.12 5.63 -16.21
CA LEU A 5 -1.98 5.58 -15.03
C LEU A 5 -2.61 4.20 -14.85
N ASP A 6 -2.96 3.52 -15.94
CA ASP A 6 -3.45 2.14 -15.90
C ASP A 6 -2.35 1.17 -15.44
N ALA A 7 -1.12 1.33 -15.95
CA ALA A 7 0.03 0.55 -15.51
C ALA A 7 0.32 0.77 -14.02
N ILE A 8 0.28 2.01 -13.53
CA ILE A 8 0.45 2.33 -12.10
C ILE A 8 -0.64 1.65 -11.26
N GLY A 9 -1.90 1.69 -11.71
CA GLY A 9 -3.01 1.03 -11.03
C GLY A 9 -2.82 -0.48 -10.93
N TRP A 10 -2.50 -1.15 -12.04
CA TRP A 10 -2.29 -2.60 -12.06
C TRP A 10 -1.05 -3.05 -11.30
N ILE A 11 0.05 -2.30 -11.35
CA ILE A 11 1.24 -2.56 -10.53
C ILE A 11 0.89 -2.39 -9.05
N GLY A 12 0.14 -1.35 -8.69
CA GLY A 12 -0.33 -1.13 -7.32
C GLY A 12 -1.21 -2.27 -6.81
N ALA A 13 -2.14 -2.74 -7.65
CA ALA A 13 -2.99 -3.89 -7.36
C ALA A 13 -2.17 -5.17 -7.15
N ALA A 14 -1.22 -5.45 -8.05
CA ALA A 14 -0.34 -6.62 -7.94
C ALA A 14 0.49 -6.59 -6.65
N LEU A 15 1.04 -5.43 -6.29
CA LEU A 15 1.78 -5.23 -5.04
C LEU A 15 0.90 -5.52 -3.81
N LEU A 16 -0.29 -4.92 -3.73
CA LEU A 16 -1.19 -5.11 -2.59
C LEU A 16 -1.65 -6.56 -2.45
N LEU A 17 -2.01 -7.21 -3.57
CA LEU A 17 -2.40 -8.62 -3.57
C LEU A 17 -1.24 -9.54 -3.18
N ALA A 18 -0.03 -9.27 -3.68
CA ALA A 18 1.16 -10.03 -3.28
C ALA A 18 1.46 -9.86 -1.79
N GLY A 19 1.40 -8.62 -1.27
CA GLY A 19 1.55 -8.33 0.16
C GLY A 19 0.51 -9.07 1.00
N TYR A 20 -0.76 -9.01 0.61
CA TYR A 20 -1.84 -9.71 1.29
C TYR A 20 -1.68 -11.23 1.25
N ALA A 21 -1.27 -11.80 0.12
CA ALA A 21 -1.00 -13.23 -0.02
C ALA A 21 0.16 -13.68 0.88
N LEU A 22 1.23 -12.89 0.98
CA LEU A 22 2.37 -13.19 1.84
C LEU A 22 2.02 -13.10 3.33
N VAL A 23 1.20 -12.12 3.74
CA VAL A 23 0.69 -12.04 5.12
C VAL A 23 -0.26 -13.19 5.42
N SER A 24 -1.19 -13.50 4.51
CA SER A 24 -2.16 -14.59 4.67
C SER A 24 -1.50 -15.97 4.71
N SER A 25 -0.35 -16.13 4.07
CA SER A 25 0.46 -17.35 4.12
C SER A 25 1.48 -17.37 5.27
N ALA A 26 1.40 -16.41 6.21
CA ALA A 26 2.33 -16.24 7.33
C ALA A 26 3.81 -16.12 6.92
N ARG A 27 4.08 -15.72 5.67
CA ARG A 27 5.44 -15.48 5.13
C ARG A 27 5.93 -14.06 5.41
N LEU A 28 5.02 -13.12 5.64
CA LEU A 28 5.32 -11.77 6.10
C LEU A 28 4.46 -11.43 7.32
N SER A 29 5.04 -10.66 8.24
CA SER A 29 4.25 -10.08 9.33
C SER A 29 3.53 -8.82 8.85
N GLY A 30 2.25 -8.70 9.16
CA GLY A 30 1.43 -7.53 8.81
C GLY A 30 1.83 -6.25 9.56
N ASP A 31 2.64 -6.35 10.62
CA ASP A 31 3.21 -5.21 11.35
C ASP A 31 4.68 -4.93 11.00
N GLY A 32 5.27 -5.69 10.07
CA GLY A 32 6.67 -5.56 9.68
C GLY A 32 6.91 -4.51 8.60
N VAL A 33 8.12 -3.94 8.57
CA VAL A 33 8.56 -2.96 7.56
C VAL A 33 8.29 -3.42 6.12
N PRO A 34 8.61 -4.67 5.71
CA PRO A 34 8.41 -5.09 4.32
C PRO A 34 6.95 -5.00 3.87
N TYR A 35 6.01 -5.47 4.70
CA TYR A 35 4.59 -5.39 4.38
C TYR A 35 4.10 -3.94 4.35
N GLN A 36 4.52 -3.11 5.29
CA GLN A 36 4.07 -1.71 5.34
C GLN A 36 4.58 -0.89 4.15
N LEU A 37 5.76 -1.21 3.61
CA LEU A 37 6.23 -0.63 2.33
C LEU A 37 5.37 -1.10 1.16
N VAL A 38 5.09 -2.40 1.06
CA VAL A 38 4.22 -2.96 0.00
C VAL A 38 2.83 -2.33 0.05
N ASN A 39 2.24 -2.23 1.24
CA ASN A 39 0.94 -1.61 1.47
C ASN A 39 0.95 -0.13 1.08
N LEU A 40 1.97 0.64 1.49
CA LEU A 40 2.10 2.05 1.15
C LEU A 40 2.19 2.29 -0.37
N PHE A 41 3.10 1.60 -1.06
CA PHE A 41 3.29 1.80 -2.50
C PHE A 41 2.12 1.24 -3.32
N GLY A 42 1.63 0.05 -2.96
CA GLY A 42 0.49 -0.56 -3.64
C GLY A 42 -0.79 0.28 -3.51
N ALA A 43 -1.09 0.75 -2.30
CA ALA A 43 -2.24 1.61 -2.05
C ALA A 43 -2.08 2.98 -2.73
N SER A 44 -0.88 3.58 -2.72
CA SER A 44 -0.64 4.85 -3.40
C SER A 44 -0.88 4.75 -4.92
N GLY A 45 -0.42 3.66 -5.56
CA GLY A 45 -0.66 3.42 -6.99
C GLY A 45 -2.14 3.27 -7.33
N LEU A 46 -2.87 2.46 -6.54
CA LEU A 46 -4.32 2.31 -6.71
C LEU A 46 -5.09 3.60 -6.41
N MET A 47 -4.67 4.37 -5.42
CA MET A 47 -5.27 5.68 -5.11
C MET A 47 -5.17 6.62 -6.30
N VAL A 48 -3.98 6.76 -6.91
CA VAL A 48 -3.76 7.63 -8.07
C VAL A 48 -4.61 7.19 -9.26
N ASN A 49 -4.59 5.90 -9.58
CA ASN A 49 -5.41 5.36 -10.67
C ASN A 49 -6.92 5.55 -10.41
N SER A 50 -7.38 5.26 -9.18
CA SER A 50 -8.79 5.36 -8.81
C SER A 50 -9.28 6.80 -8.80
N ALA A 51 -8.47 7.74 -8.31
CA ALA A 51 -8.79 9.17 -8.32
C ALA A 51 -8.91 9.70 -9.75
N TYR A 52 -8.00 9.29 -10.65
CA TYR A 52 -8.07 9.65 -12.06
C TYR A 52 -9.35 9.14 -12.75
N ASN A 53 -9.79 7.93 -12.39
CA ASN A 53 -11.03 7.35 -12.90
C ASN A 53 -12.29 7.80 -12.14
N ALA A 54 -12.21 8.83 -11.29
CA ALA A 54 -13.30 9.33 -10.43
C ALA A 54 -13.95 8.26 -9.53
N ALA A 55 -13.23 7.18 -9.23
CA ALA A 55 -13.65 6.11 -8.32
C ALA A 55 -13.34 6.50 -6.87
N TRP A 56 -14.01 7.55 -6.38
CA TRP A 56 -13.76 8.17 -5.07
C TRP A 56 -13.80 7.20 -3.87
N PRO A 57 -14.71 6.20 -3.80
CA PRO A 57 -14.66 5.21 -2.72
C PRO A 57 -13.35 4.43 -2.69
N SER A 58 -12.85 4.01 -3.86
CA SER A 58 -11.57 3.29 -3.98
C SER A 58 -10.39 4.21 -3.68
N ALA A 59 -10.41 5.45 -4.16
CA ALA A 59 -9.37 6.42 -3.86
C ALA A 59 -9.27 6.70 -2.35
N GLY A 60 -10.41 6.89 -1.67
CA GLY A 60 -10.46 7.09 -0.22
C GLY A 60 -9.97 5.88 0.57
N LEU A 61 -10.39 4.66 0.19
CA LEU A 61 -9.90 3.42 0.81
C LEU A 61 -8.38 3.30 0.74
N ASN A 62 -7.82 3.54 -0.44
CA ASN A 62 -6.38 3.41 -0.66
C ASN A 62 -5.58 4.53 0.03
N LEU A 63 -6.14 5.73 0.14
CA LEU A 63 -5.56 6.80 0.97
C LEU A 63 -5.45 6.36 2.45
N VAL A 64 -6.50 5.74 2.99
CA VAL A 64 -6.49 5.23 4.37
C VAL A 64 -5.44 4.12 4.55
N TRP A 65 -5.36 3.18 3.62
CA TRP A 65 -4.32 2.14 3.65
C TRP A 65 -2.90 2.71 3.59
N ALA A 66 -2.65 3.68 2.71
CA ALA A 66 -1.37 4.36 2.65
C ALA A 66 -1.03 5.07 3.98
N ALA A 67 -2.01 5.78 4.58
CA ALA A 67 -1.83 6.45 5.86
C ALA A 67 -1.51 5.47 7.01
N ILE A 68 -2.20 4.33 7.07
CA ILE A 68 -1.91 3.25 8.03
C ILE A 68 -0.46 2.76 7.85
N GLY A 69 -0.03 2.58 6.58
CA GLY A 69 1.34 2.21 6.22
C GLY A 69 2.39 3.17 6.76
N VAL A 70 2.19 4.48 6.53
CA VAL A 70 3.09 5.54 7.03
C VAL A 70 3.16 5.52 8.56
N VAL A 71 2.02 5.46 9.24
CA VAL A 71 1.98 5.45 10.72
C VAL A 71 2.71 4.24 11.28
N ALA A 72 2.55 3.07 10.67
CA ALA A 72 3.26 1.86 11.08
C ALA A 72 4.78 1.99 10.88
N LEU A 73 5.22 2.48 9.73
CA LEU A 73 6.65 2.71 9.43
C LEU A 73 7.29 3.72 10.39
N VAL A 74 6.61 4.80 10.73
CA VAL A 74 7.08 5.80 11.71
C VAL A 74 7.20 5.17 13.10
N LYS A 75 6.26 4.31 13.50
CA LYS A 75 6.37 3.59 14.78
C LYS A 75 7.55 2.63 14.80
N LEU A 76 7.75 1.85 13.73
CA LEU A 76 8.83 0.87 13.62
C LEU A 76 10.21 1.53 13.64
N THR A 77 10.37 2.65 12.92
CA THR A 77 11.63 3.41 12.92
C THR A 77 11.94 3.99 14.30
N ARG A 78 10.95 4.53 15.02
CA ARG A 78 11.13 5.01 16.40
C ARG A 78 11.52 3.90 17.39
N LEU A 79 10.94 2.71 17.24
CA LEU A 79 11.29 1.54 18.06
C LEU A 79 12.70 1.01 17.74
N GLY A 80 13.12 1.08 16.47
CA GLY A 80 14.47 0.71 16.05
C GLY A 80 15.54 1.68 16.53
N VAL A 81 15.23 2.97 16.63
CA VAL A 81 16.14 4.01 17.15
C VAL A 81 16.31 3.93 18.68
N ALA A 82 15.37 3.30 19.40
CA ALA A 82 15.41 3.16 20.85
C ALA A 82 16.20 1.93 21.35
N LYS A 83 16.76 1.12 20.44
CA LYS A 83 17.67 0.00 20.74
C LYS A 83 19.10 0.41 20.48
#